data_AF-W2SER1-F1
#
_entry.id   AF-W2SER1-F1
#
_cell.length_a   1.000
_cell.length_b   1.000
_cell.length_c   1.000
_cell.angle_alpha   90.00
_cell.angle_beta   90.00
_cell.angle_gamma   90.00
#
_symmetry.space_group_name_H-M   'P 1'
#
loop_
_entity.id
_entity.type
_entity.pdbx_description
1 polymer ?
#
loop_
_entity_poly.entity_id
_entity_poly.type
_entity_poly.pdbx_seq_one_letter_code
_entity_poly.pdbx_strand_id
1 'polypeptide(L)'
;MVKDNPKTQPKRNTKKSRSAISDVVAREYTIHMHKRIFGIAFKKRAPRAIKEIRAFATTAMGTNDVRLDPQLNKRVWEAGIKGVPYRLRVRISRKRNDEEGAKEKLYSYVQAVNVKGRESKGLQTVVVEDS
;
A
#
# COMPACT_ATOMS: atom_id res chain seq x y z
N MET A 1 30.21 -55.14 -21.58
CA MET A 1 30.28 -54.44 -20.28
C MET A 1 29.54 -53.12 -20.39
N VAL A 2 28.26 -53.09 -20.05
CA VAL A 2 27.45 -51.86 -19.99
C VAL A 2 27.55 -51.36 -18.55
N LYS A 3 28.09 -50.15 -18.34
CA LYS A 3 28.16 -49.52 -17.01
C LYS A 3 26.89 -48.69 -16.81
N ASP A 4 26.02 -49.11 -15.91
CA ASP A 4 24.87 -48.34 -15.46
C ASP A 4 25.32 -47.08 -14.71
N ASN A 5 24.85 -45.91 -15.17
CA ASN A 5 25.07 -44.62 -14.53
C ASN A 5 23.85 -44.27 -13.66
N PRO A 6 24.00 -44.00 -12.34
CA PRO A 6 22.86 -43.74 -11.48
C PRO A 6 22.25 -42.36 -11.78
N LYS A 7 20.99 -42.35 -12.25
CA LYS A 7 20.22 -41.13 -12.50
C LYS A 7 20.04 -40.35 -11.20
N THR A 8 20.67 -39.18 -11.11
CA THR A 8 20.49 -38.23 -10.02
C THR A 8 19.10 -37.60 -10.10
N GLN A 9 18.26 -37.83 -9.09
CA GLN A 9 16.91 -37.25 -9.01
C GLN A 9 16.97 -35.73 -8.77
N PRO A 10 16.13 -34.91 -9.42
CA PRO A 10 16.11 -33.47 -9.19
C PRO A 10 15.58 -33.16 -7.79
N LYS A 11 16.35 -32.42 -6.98
CA LYS A 11 15.93 -31.95 -5.66
C LYS A 11 14.72 -31.02 -5.81
N ARG A 12 13.55 -31.49 -5.35
CA ARG A 12 12.30 -30.72 -5.32
C ARG A 12 12.48 -29.57 -4.33
N ASN A 13 12.63 -28.36 -4.84
CA ASN A 13 12.86 -27.16 -4.05
C ASN A 13 11.55 -26.78 -3.31
N THR A 14 11.35 -27.33 -2.12
CA THR A 14 10.19 -27.05 -1.26
C THR A 14 10.33 -25.64 -0.68
N LYS A 15 9.96 -24.62 -1.46
CA LYS A 15 9.78 -23.27 -0.94
C LYS A 15 8.69 -23.33 0.15
N LYS A 16 9.11 -23.28 1.42
CA LYS A 16 8.21 -23.13 2.57
C LYS A 16 7.25 -21.98 2.27
N SER A 17 5.94 -22.23 2.36
CA SER A 17 4.94 -21.17 2.22
C SER A 17 5.17 -20.14 3.31
N ARG A 18 5.33 -18.87 2.92
CA ARG A 18 5.41 -17.77 3.89
C ARG A 18 4.10 -17.72 4.67
N SER A 19 4.20 -17.56 6.00
CA SER A 19 3.03 -17.48 6.87
C SER A 19 2.38 -16.10 6.74
N ALA A 20 1.05 -16.03 6.82
CA ALA A 20 0.32 -14.75 6.74
C ALA A 20 0.73 -13.77 7.86
N ILE A 21 1.28 -14.26 8.96
CA ILE A 21 1.85 -13.43 10.05
C ILE A 21 3.09 -12.67 9.55
N SER A 22 3.96 -13.32 8.77
CA SER A 22 5.12 -12.65 8.18
C SER A 22 4.75 -11.59 7.13
N ASP A 23 3.51 -11.61 6.68
CA ASP A 23 2.98 -10.65 5.72
C ASP A 23 2.35 -9.41 6.38
N VAL A 24 2.05 -9.41 7.68
CA VAL A 24 1.57 -8.20 8.37
C VAL A 24 2.72 -7.19 8.43
N VAL A 25 2.49 -5.98 7.91
CA VAL A 25 3.53 -4.93 7.90
C VAL A 25 2.89 -3.55 7.86
N ALA A 26 3.50 -2.59 8.54
CA ALA A 26 3.16 -1.19 8.39
C ALA A 26 4.34 -0.42 7.78
N ARG A 27 4.03 0.45 6.80
CA ARG A 27 5.03 1.28 6.13
C ARG A 27 4.50 2.68 5.92
N GLU A 28 5.37 3.65 6.08
CA GLU A 28 5.09 5.03 5.73
C GLU A 28 5.68 5.37 4.37
N TYR A 29 4.82 5.93 3.52
CA TYR A 29 5.14 6.33 2.16
C TYR A 29 4.86 7.80 1.95
N THR A 30 5.64 8.44 1.09
CA THR A 30 5.29 9.75 0.53
C THR A 30 4.74 9.57 -0.88
N ILE A 31 3.45 9.87 -1.07
CA ILE A 31 2.81 9.81 -2.39
C ILE A 31 2.95 11.16 -3.09
N HIS A 32 3.53 11.17 -4.28
CA HIS A 32 3.61 12.36 -5.13
C HIS A 32 2.28 12.59 -5.88
N MET A 33 1.29 13.15 -5.18
CA MET A 33 -0.04 13.41 -5.72
C MET A 33 -0.04 14.33 -6.94
N HIS A 34 0.80 15.37 -6.96
CA HIS A 34 0.82 16.32 -8.08
C HIS A 34 1.12 15.66 -9.43
N LYS A 35 2.01 14.65 -9.48
CA LYS A 35 2.29 13.87 -10.70
C LYS A 35 1.11 12.98 -11.09
N ARG A 36 0.42 12.40 -10.10
CA ARG A 36 -0.71 11.48 -10.31
C ARG A 36 -1.99 12.16 -10.78
N ILE A 37 -2.18 13.44 -10.45
CA ILE A 37 -3.38 14.21 -10.80
C ILE A 37 -3.09 15.34 -11.82
N PHE A 38 -1.92 15.32 -12.44
CA PHE A 38 -1.53 16.30 -13.44
C PHE A 38 -2.45 16.21 -14.67
N GLY A 39 -2.81 17.36 -15.25
CA GLY A 39 -3.69 17.42 -16.43
C GLY A 39 -5.17 17.12 -16.18
N ILE A 40 -5.59 16.88 -14.94
CA ILE A 40 -6.97 16.55 -14.61
C ILE A 40 -7.80 17.81 -14.36
N ALA A 41 -9.03 17.84 -14.87
CA ALA A 41 -10.00 18.89 -14.63
C ALA A 41 -10.19 19.15 -13.13
N PHE A 42 -10.24 20.43 -12.72
CA PHE A 42 -10.24 20.83 -11.31
C PHE A 42 -11.35 20.17 -10.48
N LYS A 43 -12.56 20.04 -11.04
CA LYS A 43 -13.71 19.39 -10.40
C LYS A 43 -13.52 17.88 -10.16
N LYS A 44 -12.47 17.26 -10.72
CA LYS A 44 -12.19 15.82 -10.59
C LYS A 44 -10.90 15.52 -9.80
N ARG A 45 -10.17 16.54 -9.33
CA ARG A 45 -8.85 16.36 -8.69
C ARG A 45 -8.92 15.59 -7.38
N ALA A 46 -9.67 16.04 -6.38
CA ALA A 46 -9.79 15.34 -5.10
C ALA A 46 -10.44 13.93 -5.25
N PRO A 47 -11.52 13.74 -6.03
CA PRO A 47 -12.05 12.41 -6.29
C PRO A 47 -11.02 11.48 -6.96
N ARG A 48 -10.22 11.98 -7.91
CA ARG A 48 -9.15 11.18 -8.51
C ARG A 48 -8.05 10.88 -7.49
N ALA A 49 -7.67 11.85 -6.66
CA ALA A 49 -6.64 11.69 -5.65
C ALA A 49 -6.94 10.50 -4.72
N ILE A 50 -8.19 10.37 -4.26
CA ILE A 50 -8.63 9.22 -3.46
C ILE A 50 -8.47 7.89 -4.22
N LYS A 51 -8.84 7.84 -5.50
CA LYS A 51 -8.66 6.65 -6.34
C LYS A 51 -7.19 6.29 -6.53
N GLU A 52 -6.33 7.30 -6.72
CA GLU A 52 -4.88 7.13 -6.84
C GLU A 52 -4.22 6.65 -5.55
N ILE A 53 -4.68 7.12 -4.39
CA ILE A 53 -4.21 6.63 -3.09
C ILE A 53 -4.58 5.16 -2.91
N ARG A 54 -5.81 4.78 -3.26
CA ARG A 54 -6.26 3.37 -3.24
C ARG A 54 -5.41 2.50 -4.17
N ALA A 55 -5.23 2.92 -5.42
CA ALA A 55 -4.40 2.20 -6.39
C ALA A 55 -2.95 2.05 -5.92
N PHE A 56 -2.38 3.11 -5.34
CA PHE A 56 -1.03 3.05 -4.76
C PHE A 56 -0.95 2.02 -3.63
N ALA A 57 -1.92 2.00 -2.71
CA ALA A 57 -1.95 1.04 -1.61
C ALA A 57 -2.09 -0.40 -2.13
N THR A 58 -2.96 -0.63 -3.12
CA THR A 58 -3.12 -1.96 -3.76
C THR A 58 -1.80 -2.44 -4.35
N THR A 59 -1.08 -1.61 -5.11
CA THR A 59 0.22 -1.99 -5.69
C THR A 59 1.32 -2.16 -4.64
N ALA A 60 1.36 -1.28 -3.63
CA ALA A 60 2.43 -1.28 -2.63
C ALA A 60 2.32 -2.44 -1.62
N MET A 61 1.09 -2.84 -1.27
CA MET A 61 0.83 -3.88 -0.27
C MET A 61 0.33 -5.20 -0.85
N GLY A 62 -0.07 -5.23 -2.12
CA GLY A 62 -0.56 -6.43 -2.79
C GLY A 62 -1.93 -6.91 -2.28
N THR A 63 -2.77 -6.01 -1.78
CA THR A 63 -4.12 -6.33 -1.26
C THR A 63 -5.21 -5.66 -2.09
N ASN A 64 -6.26 -6.42 -2.41
CA ASN A 64 -7.43 -5.89 -3.12
C ASN A 64 -8.36 -5.09 -2.18
N ASP A 65 -8.52 -5.52 -0.93
CA ASP A 65 -9.26 -4.77 0.09
C ASP A 65 -8.38 -3.63 0.64
N VAL A 66 -8.80 -2.39 0.36
CA VAL A 66 -8.13 -1.17 0.81
C VAL A 66 -9.16 -0.28 1.49
N ARG A 67 -8.91 0.00 2.76
CA ARG A 67 -9.75 0.80 3.64
C ARG A 67 -9.04 2.13 3.92
N LEU A 68 -9.72 3.23 3.64
CA LEU A 68 -9.17 4.58 3.83
C LEU A 68 -9.70 5.16 5.14
N ASP A 69 -8.81 5.72 5.95
CA ASP A 69 -9.16 6.43 7.17
C ASP A 69 -9.98 7.71 6.84
N PRO A 70 -11.06 8.02 7.58
CA PRO A 70 -11.80 9.27 7.40
C PRO A 70 -10.94 10.54 7.52
N GLN A 71 -9.91 10.54 8.38
CA GLN A 71 -8.97 11.66 8.53
C GLN A 71 -8.09 11.83 7.30
N LEU A 72 -7.71 10.75 6.63
CA LEU A 72 -7.03 10.81 5.34
C LEU A 72 -7.92 11.47 4.29
N ASN A 73 -9.21 11.13 4.27
CA ASN A 73 -10.17 11.79 3.39
C ASN A 73 -10.27 13.30 3.71
N LYS A 74 -10.44 13.67 4.99
CA LYS A 74 -10.45 15.09 5.39
C LYS A 74 -9.20 15.84 4.92
N ARG A 75 -8.01 15.24 5.08
CA ARG A 75 -6.74 15.85 4.67
C ARG A 75 -6.61 16.04 3.15
N VAL A 76 -7.15 15.13 2.35
CA VAL A 76 -7.18 15.25 0.88
C VAL A 76 -8.13 16.36 0.42
N TRP A 77 -9.23 16.56 1.17
CA TRP A 77 -10.29 17.52 0.85
C TRP A 77 -10.19 18.87 1.57
N GLU A 78 -9.20 19.05 2.46
CA GLU A 78 -9.07 20.20 3.36
C GLU A 78 -9.07 21.56 2.63
N ALA A 79 -8.39 21.67 1.49
CA ALA A 79 -8.38 22.89 0.66
C ALA A 79 -9.39 22.82 -0.52
N GLY A 80 -10.40 21.97 -0.41
CA GLY A 80 -11.47 21.78 -1.39
C GLY A 80 -11.08 20.93 -2.60
N ILE A 81 -12.00 20.82 -3.55
CA ILE A 81 -11.94 19.84 -4.66
C ILE A 81 -10.70 19.97 -5.57
N LYS A 82 -10.18 21.19 -5.71
CA LYS A 82 -8.98 21.50 -6.51
C LYS A 82 -7.68 21.47 -5.70
N GLY A 83 -7.78 21.68 -4.38
CA GLY A 83 -6.67 21.95 -3.46
C GLY A 83 -5.98 20.70 -2.92
N VAL A 84 -5.81 19.65 -3.73
CA VAL A 84 -5.15 18.42 -3.26
C VAL A 84 -3.67 18.70 -2.95
N PRO A 85 -3.16 18.29 -1.76
CA PRO A 85 -1.75 18.43 -1.41
C PRO A 85 -0.83 17.83 -2.47
N TYR A 86 0.28 18.49 -2.80
CA TYR A 86 1.19 18.00 -3.86
C TYR A 86 1.89 16.70 -3.50
N ARG A 87 2.19 16.53 -2.21
CA ARG A 87 2.71 15.32 -1.61
C ARG A 87 1.93 15.04 -0.34
N LEU A 88 1.72 13.76 -0.08
CA LEU A 88 0.97 13.28 1.08
C LEU A 88 1.76 12.14 1.73
N ARG A 89 2.09 12.31 3.01
CA ARG A 89 2.68 11.24 3.82
C ARG A 89 1.54 10.38 4.34
N VAL A 90 1.58 9.09 4.00
CA VAL A 90 0.57 8.12 4.42
C VAL A 90 1.25 6.96 5.14
N ARG A 91 0.60 6.44 6.16
CA ARG A 91 0.91 5.15 6.77
C ARG A 91 -0.04 4.14 6.16
N ILE A 92 0.51 3.04 5.67
CA ILE A 92 -0.27 1.93 5.16
C ILE A 92 0.07 0.72 6.03
N SER A 93 -0.92 0.17 6.70
CA SER A 93 -0.80 -1.02 7.53
C SER A 93 -1.56 -2.17 6.86
N ARG A 94 -0.83 -3.22 6.46
CA ARG A 94 -1.42 -4.47 5.97
C ARG A 94 -1.74 -5.34 7.17
N LYS A 95 -3.03 -5.52 7.45
CA LYS A 95 -3.56 -6.22 8.64
C LYS A 95 -4.29 -7.50 8.24
N ARG A 96 -4.40 -8.43 9.20
CA ARG A 96 -5.23 -9.63 9.05
C ARG A 96 -6.70 -9.26 9.14
N ASN A 97 -7.50 -9.88 8.28
CA ASN A 97 -8.96 -9.80 8.37
C ASN A 97 -9.47 -10.98 9.20
N ASP A 98 -10.03 -10.69 10.37
CA ASP A 98 -10.55 -11.70 11.31
C ASP A 98 -12.08 -11.87 11.18
N GLU A 99 -12.71 -11.20 10.22
CA GLU A 99 -14.14 -11.31 9.95
C GLU A 99 -14.49 -12.67 9.32
N GLU A 100 -15.45 -13.38 9.92
CA GLU A 100 -15.91 -14.69 9.46
C GLU A 100 -16.55 -14.58 8.06
N GLY A 101 -16.03 -15.32 7.09
CA GLY A 101 -16.49 -15.25 5.69
C GLY A 101 -15.82 -14.20 4.81
N ALA A 102 -14.77 -13.52 5.31
CA ALA A 102 -14.01 -12.58 4.50
C ALA A 102 -13.45 -13.21 3.21
N LYS A 103 -13.69 -12.55 2.07
CA LYS A 103 -13.17 -12.98 0.76
C LYS A 103 -11.65 -12.97 0.68
N GLU A 104 -11.02 -12.03 1.38
CA GLU A 104 -9.57 -11.83 1.40
C GLU A 104 -9.06 -11.90 2.85
N LYS A 105 -7.94 -12.62 3.07
CA LYS A 105 -7.36 -12.83 4.42
C LYS A 105 -6.65 -11.59 4.98
N LEU A 106 -6.26 -10.66 4.11
CA LEU A 106 -5.50 -9.46 4.44
C LEU A 106 -6.20 -8.24 3.84
N TYR A 107 -6.17 -7.12 4.56
CA TYR A 107 -6.60 -5.82 4.05
C TYR A 107 -5.53 -4.77 4.33
N SER A 108 -5.51 -3.71 3.53
CA SER A 108 -4.67 -2.54 3.81
C SER A 108 -5.50 -1.42 4.40
N TYR A 109 -5.06 -0.89 5.53
CA TYR A 109 -5.59 0.33 6.13
C TYR A 109 -4.66 1.51 5.86
N VAL A 110 -5.19 2.60 5.32
CA VAL A 110 -4.40 3.77 4.92
C VAL A 110 -4.79 4.96 5.78
N GLN A 111 -3.79 5.54 6.45
CA GLN A 111 -3.94 6.69 7.32
C GLN A 111 -3.08 7.86 6.84
N ALA A 112 -3.52 9.09 7.11
CA ALA A 112 -2.68 10.27 6.94
C ALA A 112 -1.69 10.37 8.10
N VAL A 113 -0.43 10.66 7.80
CA VAL A 113 0.56 11.03 8.82
C VAL A 113 0.57 12.54 8.93
N ASN A 114 0.59 13.07 10.15
CA ASN A 114 0.66 14.50 10.42
C ASN A 114 2.04 15.07 10.08
N VAL A 115 2.31 15.23 8.78
CA VAL A 115 3.49 15.90 8.25
C VAL A 115 3.00 17.04 7.35
N LYS A 116 3.61 18.23 7.45
CA LYS A 116 3.24 19.32 6.55
C LYS A 116 3.68 18.95 5.12
N GLY A 117 2.90 19.33 4.12
CA GLY A 117 3.11 18.87 2.73
C GLY A 117 4.51 19.16 2.17
N ARG A 118 5.18 20.24 2.61
CA ARG A 118 6.57 20.54 2.20
C ARG A 118 7.60 19.64 2.88
N GLU A 119 7.40 19.30 4.14
CA GLU A 119 8.28 18.44 4.96
C GLU A 119 8.24 16.97 4.48
N SER A 120 7.19 16.58 3.74
CA SER A 120 7.12 15.23 3.18
C SER A 120 8.11 14.95 2.03
N LYS A 121 8.73 16.00 1.45
CA LYS A 121 9.71 15.86 0.38
C LYS A 121 11.04 15.32 0.96
N GLY A 122 11.56 14.24 0.39
CA GLY A 122 12.83 13.64 0.82
C GLY A 122 12.69 12.55 1.89
N LEU A 123 11.50 12.43 2.52
CA LEU A 123 11.24 11.31 3.42
C LEU A 123 11.17 10.00 2.64
N GLN A 124 12.07 9.08 2.98
CA GLN A 124 12.12 7.75 2.39
C GLN A 124 10.96 6.88 2.90
N THR A 125 10.78 5.73 2.25
CA THR A 125 9.86 4.72 2.77
C THR A 125 10.45 4.12 4.04
N VAL A 126 9.67 4.08 5.11
CA VAL A 126 10.10 3.55 6.41
C VAL A 126 9.15 2.45 6.83
N VAL A 127 9.69 1.34 7.34
CA VAL A 127 8.89 0.31 8.02
C VAL A 127 8.61 0.79 9.43
N VAL A 128 7.36 0.76 9.85
CA VAL A 128 6.91 1.23 11.16
C VAL A 128 6.33 0.06 11.93
N GLU A 129 6.56 0.00 13.23
CA GLU A 129 5.88 -0.92 14.12
C GLU A 129 4.48 -0.39 14.41
N ASP A 130 3.44 -1.21 14.18
CA ASP A 130 2.08 -0.87 14.60
C ASP A 130 2.07 -1.03 16.13
N SER A 131 1.88 0.08 16.86
CA SER A 131 1.71 0.08 18.32
C SER A 131 0.34 -0.44 18.74
#